data_AF-A0A7Y3GRL8-F1
#
_entry.id   AF-A0A7Y3GRL8-F1
#
_cell.length_a   1.000
_cell.length_b   1.000
_cell.length_c   1.000
_cell.angle_alpha   90.00
_cell.angle_beta   90.00
_cell.angle_gamma   90.00
#
_symmetry.space_group_name_H-M   'P 1'
#
loop_
_entity.id
_entity.type
_entity.pdbx_description
1 polymer ?
#
loop_
_entity_poly.entity_id
_entity_poly.type
_entity_poly.pdbx_seq_one_letter_code
_entity_poly.pdbx_strand_id
1 'polypeptide(L)'
;MKFLISCFLVLMTLSTSVAQGDQSATNSPGISKRPKLVVGIVVDQMRYDYLTRFAAKYGDGGFKRMMKEGYNCKNNHFNYVPTYTGPGHASVHTGTTPKYHGIISNNWYDKETKQMVYCAGDDQVQPVGTTSAAGQMSPHRMLTTTFADENKLFTQNKGKTIGISIKDRGAVLPAGHSADAAYWFYGGNEGAWISSTYYMTELPKWVKTFNASDTAESYFKIWDTYYDIESYTESGADLNAFEGGFAGKETTTFPYDLDELKEENGGFELIKATAYGNSLTTDFAIAAIQGENLGKDDITDVLNVSYSSTDYVGHNFGVNSKEVEDTYIRLDKDLERLFNYLDENVGDGEYTVFLTSDHGAVNVPSYLQ
;
A
#
# COMPACT_ATOMS: atom_id res chain seq x y z
N MET A 1 -16.02 59.80 -71.64
CA MET A 1 -16.94 60.95 -71.60
C MET A 1 -17.98 60.67 -70.51
N LYS A 2 -18.15 61.64 -69.59
CA LYS A 2 -19.24 61.79 -68.60
C LYS A 2 -19.20 60.95 -67.30
N PHE A 3 -18.71 61.65 -66.27
CA PHE A 3 -19.14 61.67 -64.88
C PHE A 3 -20.62 61.31 -64.62
N LEU A 4 -20.88 60.61 -63.50
CA LEU A 4 -21.92 61.01 -62.56
C LEU A 4 -21.65 60.42 -61.15
N ILE A 5 -21.72 61.33 -60.18
CA ILE A 5 -21.52 61.19 -58.73
C ILE A 5 -22.91 61.05 -58.08
N SER A 6 -23.03 60.20 -57.05
CA SER A 6 -23.81 60.40 -55.80
C SER A 6 -23.86 59.07 -55.03
N CYS A 7 -23.19 58.93 -53.87
CA CYS A 7 -23.57 59.40 -52.52
C CYS A 7 -24.39 58.36 -51.73
N PHE A 8 -24.03 58.22 -50.45
CA PHE A 8 -24.63 57.44 -49.36
C PHE A 8 -24.30 55.94 -49.31
N LEU A 9 -23.94 55.30 -48.19
CA LEU A 9 -24.00 55.67 -46.78
C LEU A 9 -22.97 54.81 -46.03
N VAL A 10 -22.17 55.43 -45.15
CA VAL A 10 -21.22 54.79 -44.25
C VAL A 10 -22.00 54.13 -43.11
N LEU A 11 -21.92 52.81 -42.97
CA LEU A 11 -22.22 52.13 -41.70
C LEU A 11 -20.92 51.49 -41.19
N MET A 12 -20.25 52.19 -40.28
CA MET A 12 -19.25 51.62 -39.39
C MET A 12 -19.95 50.71 -38.40
N THR A 13 -19.86 49.40 -38.58
CA THR A 13 -20.07 48.46 -37.47
C THR A 13 -18.75 48.35 -36.71
N LEU A 14 -18.69 49.03 -35.57
CA LEU A 14 -17.70 48.83 -34.52
C LEU A 14 -17.84 47.39 -34.00
N SER A 15 -17.07 46.47 -34.59
CA SER A 15 -16.80 45.17 -33.97
C SER A 15 -15.85 45.44 -32.82
N THR A 16 -16.39 45.65 -31.62
CA THR A 16 -15.63 45.62 -30.37
C THR A 16 -15.00 44.24 -30.27
N SER A 17 -13.70 44.19 -30.53
CA SER A 17 -12.82 43.08 -30.16
C SER A 17 -12.90 42.93 -28.65
N VAL A 18 -13.79 42.05 -28.20
CA VAL A 18 -13.72 41.50 -26.85
C VAL A 18 -12.42 40.74 -26.81
N ALA A 19 -11.41 41.37 -26.19
CA ALA A 19 -10.18 40.72 -25.81
C ALA A 19 -10.56 39.42 -25.12
N GLN A 20 -10.15 38.29 -25.70
CA GLN A 20 -10.10 37.03 -24.98
C GLN A 20 -9.23 37.32 -23.76
N GLY A 21 -9.86 37.40 -22.59
CA GLY A 21 -9.12 37.40 -21.34
C GLY A 21 -8.20 36.19 -21.37
N ASP A 22 -6.94 36.40 -21.01
CA ASP A 22 -6.03 35.32 -20.67
C ASP A 22 -6.80 34.36 -19.77
N GLN A 23 -7.17 33.21 -20.33
CA GLN A 23 -7.44 32.06 -19.49
C GLN A 23 -6.13 31.88 -18.73
N SER A 24 -6.15 32.18 -17.43
CA SER A 24 -5.09 31.73 -16.55
C SER A 24 -4.92 30.26 -16.85
N ALA A 25 -3.81 29.91 -17.51
CA ALA A 25 -3.39 28.53 -17.60
C ALA A 25 -3.38 28.07 -16.14
N THR A 26 -4.32 27.19 -15.80
CA THR A 26 -4.22 26.44 -14.56
C THR A 26 -2.90 25.72 -14.69
N ASN A 27 -1.88 26.23 -14.01
CA ASN A 27 -0.58 25.60 -13.84
C ASN A 27 -0.84 24.32 -13.04
N SER A 28 -1.43 23.30 -13.67
CA SER A 28 -1.26 21.94 -13.22
C SER A 28 0.23 21.68 -13.37
N PRO A 29 0.96 21.36 -12.29
CA PRO A 29 2.37 21.03 -12.41
C PRO A 29 2.51 19.93 -13.46
N GLY A 30 3.37 20.17 -14.45
CA GLY A 30 3.57 19.20 -15.52
C GLY A 30 4.17 17.93 -14.91
N ILE A 31 3.48 16.79 -15.06
CA ILE A 31 3.98 15.49 -14.59
C ILE A 31 5.36 15.26 -15.22
N SER A 32 6.38 15.04 -14.38
CA SER A 32 7.73 14.77 -14.86
C SER A 32 7.74 13.54 -15.76
N LYS A 33 8.43 13.64 -16.91
CA LYS A 33 8.63 12.50 -17.82
C LYS A 33 9.54 11.42 -17.22
N ARG A 34 10.22 11.72 -16.11
CA ARG A 34 11.08 10.83 -15.34
C ARG A 34 10.87 11.16 -13.86
N PRO A 35 9.90 10.52 -13.18
CA PRO A 35 9.70 10.77 -11.76
C PRO A 35 10.98 10.39 -10.99
N LYS A 36 11.29 11.15 -9.94
CA LYS A 36 12.38 10.86 -9.00
C LYS A 36 12.07 9.66 -8.12
N LEU A 37 10.78 9.42 -7.85
CA LEU A 37 10.32 8.28 -7.07
C LEU A 37 9.07 7.66 -7.68
N VAL A 38 9.06 6.34 -7.80
CA VAL A 38 7.85 5.55 -8.05
C VAL A 38 7.44 4.86 -6.75
N VAL A 39 6.19 5.05 -6.32
CA VAL A 39 5.62 4.38 -5.15
C VAL A 39 4.57 3.37 -5.58
N GLY A 40 4.85 2.09 -5.34
CA GLY A 40 3.93 0.99 -5.59
C GLY A 40 3.19 0.60 -4.32
N ILE A 41 1.87 0.80 -4.30
CA ILE A 41 1.03 0.47 -3.15
C ILE A 41 0.17 -0.75 -3.47
N VAL A 42 0.24 -1.75 -2.60
CA VAL A 42 -0.69 -2.88 -2.59
C VAL A 42 -1.47 -2.86 -1.29
N VAL A 43 -2.79 -2.74 -1.36
CA VAL A 43 -3.67 -2.92 -0.20
C VAL A 43 -4.18 -4.36 -0.24
N ASP A 44 -3.72 -5.16 0.73
CA ASP A 44 -3.95 -6.60 0.78
C ASP A 44 -5.45 -6.89 0.99
N GLN A 45 -6.02 -7.82 0.22
CA GLN A 45 -7.45 -8.18 0.27
C GLN A 45 -8.44 -7.04 -0.05
N MET A 46 -7.99 -5.97 -0.71
CA MET A 46 -8.84 -4.85 -1.09
C MET A 46 -9.75 -5.17 -2.25
N ARG A 47 -11.05 -5.28 -1.95
CA ARG A 47 -12.09 -5.30 -2.97
C ARG A 47 -12.28 -3.90 -3.55
N TYR A 48 -12.51 -3.83 -4.86
CA TYR A 48 -12.74 -2.56 -5.55
C TYR A 48 -13.92 -1.77 -4.95
N ASP A 49 -14.96 -2.46 -4.50
CA ASP A 49 -16.16 -1.81 -3.96
C ASP A 49 -15.90 -1.05 -2.66
N TYR A 50 -14.80 -1.29 -1.93
CA TYR A 50 -14.43 -0.48 -0.76
C TYR A 50 -14.11 0.99 -1.11
N LEU A 51 -13.67 1.27 -2.35
CA LEU A 51 -13.48 2.65 -2.83
C LEU A 51 -14.79 3.43 -2.92
N THR A 52 -15.89 2.73 -3.23
CA THR A 52 -17.21 3.34 -3.43
C THR A 52 -18.13 3.17 -2.23
N ARG A 53 -18.05 2.04 -1.54
CA ARG A 53 -18.88 1.69 -0.39
C ARG A 53 -18.63 2.66 0.74
N PHE A 54 -17.38 2.89 1.10
CA PHE A 54 -16.99 3.78 2.20
C PHE A 54 -16.68 5.22 1.77
N ALA A 55 -16.97 5.57 0.51
CA ALA A 55 -16.58 6.85 -0.07
C ALA A 55 -17.09 8.07 0.71
N ALA A 56 -18.26 7.97 1.35
CA ALA A 56 -18.83 9.05 2.16
C ALA A 56 -17.99 9.37 3.41
N LYS A 57 -17.18 8.42 3.89
CA LYS A 57 -16.39 8.49 5.12
C LYS A 57 -14.93 8.89 4.91
N TYR A 58 -14.44 8.78 3.67
CA TYR A 58 -13.09 9.20 3.29
C TYR A 58 -12.95 10.72 3.21
N GLY A 59 -11.75 11.21 3.57
CA GLY A 59 -11.31 12.55 3.28
C GLY A 59 -10.96 12.73 1.80
N ASP A 60 -10.55 13.94 1.43
CA ASP A 60 -10.17 14.24 0.04
C ASP A 60 -8.70 13.91 -0.27
N GLY A 61 -7.84 13.73 0.74
CA GLY A 61 -6.39 13.56 0.57
C GLY A 61 -5.90 12.13 0.35
N GLY A 62 -6.71 11.10 0.63
CA GLY A 62 -6.33 9.69 0.50
C GLY A 62 -6.83 9.03 -0.80
N PHE A 63 -7.75 8.07 -0.69
CA PHE A 63 -8.30 7.35 -1.85
C PHE A 63 -8.98 8.28 -2.85
N LYS A 64 -9.71 9.29 -2.35
CA LYS A 64 -10.38 10.27 -3.22
C LYS A 64 -9.40 11.09 -4.04
N ARG A 65 -8.23 11.45 -3.48
CA ARG A 65 -7.17 12.15 -4.21
C ARG A 65 -6.75 11.34 -5.43
N MET A 66 -6.38 10.07 -5.23
CA MET A 66 -5.99 9.18 -6.32
C MET A 66 -7.08 9.02 -7.38
N MET A 67 -8.35 8.91 -6.98
CA MET A 67 -9.47 8.76 -7.91
C MET A 67 -9.81 10.04 -8.68
N LYS A 68 -9.63 11.22 -8.08
CA LYS A 68 -9.97 12.52 -8.66
C LYS A 68 -8.84 13.10 -9.53
N GLU A 69 -7.61 12.94 -9.08
CA GLU A 69 -6.41 13.55 -9.68
C GLU A 69 -5.61 12.55 -10.53
N GLY A 70 -5.83 11.25 -10.34
CA GLY A 70 -5.20 10.17 -11.10
C GLY A 70 -6.12 9.53 -12.14
N TYR A 71 -5.79 8.28 -12.47
CA TYR A 71 -6.59 7.45 -13.39
C TYR A 71 -7.10 6.21 -12.68
N ASN A 72 -8.42 6.03 -12.61
CA ASN A 72 -9.05 4.91 -11.93
C ASN A 72 -9.50 3.80 -12.90
N CYS A 73 -8.81 2.66 -12.87
CA CYS A 73 -9.14 1.47 -13.65
C CYS A 73 -10.22 0.62 -12.96
N LYS A 74 -11.47 0.80 -13.34
CA LYS A 74 -12.65 0.23 -12.66
C LYS A 74 -12.97 -1.24 -12.97
N ASN A 75 -12.24 -1.87 -13.89
CA ASN A 75 -12.55 -3.21 -14.39
C ASN A 75 -11.29 -4.12 -14.46
N ASN A 76 -10.37 -3.96 -13.52
CA ASN A 76 -9.19 -4.81 -13.42
C ASN A 76 -9.53 -6.12 -12.71
N HIS A 77 -9.06 -7.24 -13.27
CA HIS A 77 -9.30 -8.59 -12.77
C HIS A 77 -8.02 -9.41 -12.81
N PHE A 78 -7.89 -10.35 -11.87
CA PHE A 78 -6.82 -11.33 -11.89
C PHE A 78 -7.09 -12.38 -12.97
N ASN A 79 -6.10 -12.62 -13.83
CA ASN A 79 -6.18 -13.59 -14.92
C ASN A 79 -5.56 -14.95 -14.56
N TYR A 80 -5.46 -15.25 -13.26
CA TYR A 80 -4.89 -16.47 -12.71
C TYR A 80 -5.65 -16.93 -11.46
N VAL A 81 -5.35 -18.16 -11.05
CA VAL A 81 -5.83 -18.79 -9.82
C VAL A 81 -4.65 -19.58 -9.22
N PRO A 82 -4.49 -19.65 -7.88
CA PRO A 82 -5.30 -19.02 -6.83
C PRO A 82 -5.00 -17.53 -6.63
N THR A 83 -6.00 -16.76 -6.19
CA THR A 83 -5.89 -15.34 -5.81
C THR A 83 -5.45 -15.22 -4.35
N TYR A 84 -4.18 -15.54 -4.09
CA TYR A 84 -3.55 -15.42 -2.77
C TYR A 84 -2.48 -14.32 -2.77
N THR A 85 -2.09 -13.88 -1.58
CA THR A 85 -1.14 -12.79 -1.36
C THR A 85 0.16 -12.90 -2.17
N GLY A 86 0.86 -14.04 -2.07
CA GLY A 86 2.14 -14.26 -2.74
C GLY A 86 2.04 -14.16 -4.27
N PRO A 87 1.18 -14.98 -4.92
CA PRO A 87 0.88 -14.85 -6.34
C PRO A 87 0.48 -13.42 -6.75
N GLY A 88 -0.38 -12.78 -5.95
CA GLY A 88 -0.86 -11.42 -6.14
C GLY A 88 0.25 -10.38 -6.22
N HIS A 89 1.05 -10.29 -5.17
CA HIS A 89 2.17 -9.35 -5.09
C HIS A 89 3.17 -9.56 -6.23
N ALA A 90 3.53 -10.81 -6.52
CA ALA A 90 4.44 -11.14 -7.61
C ALA A 90 3.86 -10.74 -8.98
N SER A 91 2.59 -11.04 -9.26
CA SER A 91 1.96 -10.69 -10.54
C SER A 91 1.89 -9.18 -10.79
N VAL A 92 1.54 -8.39 -9.76
CA VAL A 92 1.48 -6.92 -9.85
C VAL A 92 2.84 -6.33 -10.27
N HIS A 93 3.93 -6.84 -9.71
CA HIS A 93 5.25 -6.23 -9.89
C HIS A 93 6.04 -6.81 -11.07
N THR A 94 5.71 -8.01 -11.53
CA THR A 94 6.37 -8.66 -12.67
C THR A 94 5.62 -8.49 -13.99
N GLY A 95 4.35 -8.09 -13.95
CA GLY A 95 3.50 -7.97 -15.15
C GLY A 95 3.20 -9.32 -15.83
N THR A 96 3.42 -10.44 -15.14
CA THR A 96 3.14 -11.79 -15.63
C THR A 96 2.37 -12.61 -14.59
N THR A 97 2.08 -13.88 -14.89
CA THR A 97 1.23 -14.74 -14.06
C THR A 97 2.05 -15.79 -13.30
N PRO A 98 1.45 -16.49 -12.31
CA PRO A 98 2.13 -17.53 -11.54
C PRO A 98 2.81 -18.63 -12.35
N LYS A 99 2.28 -18.89 -13.55
CA LYS A 99 2.88 -19.83 -14.51
C LYS A 99 4.30 -19.43 -14.91
N TYR A 100 4.60 -18.14 -14.98
CA TYR A 100 5.87 -17.60 -15.47
C TYR A 100 6.76 -17.10 -14.33
N HIS A 101 6.22 -16.35 -13.38
CA HIS A 101 7.02 -15.84 -12.24
C HIS A 101 7.29 -16.91 -11.16
N GLY A 102 6.61 -18.06 -11.21
CA GLY A 102 6.89 -19.24 -10.36
C GLY A 102 6.25 -19.24 -8.97
N ILE A 103 5.72 -18.10 -8.51
CA ILE A 103 5.01 -17.98 -7.22
C ILE A 103 3.55 -18.41 -7.39
N ILE A 104 3.29 -19.71 -7.21
CA ILE A 104 1.98 -20.35 -7.49
C ILE A 104 0.99 -20.35 -6.32
N SER A 105 1.46 -20.09 -5.10
CA SER A 105 0.65 -20.04 -3.87
C SER A 105 1.47 -19.38 -2.77
N ASN A 106 0.87 -19.09 -1.61
CA ASN A 106 1.62 -18.71 -0.41
C ASN A 106 2.53 -19.86 0.06
N ASN A 107 2.03 -21.10 -0.03
CA ASN A 107 2.76 -22.33 0.25
C ASN A 107 2.43 -23.38 -0.80
N TRP A 108 3.39 -24.21 -1.17
CA TRP A 108 3.16 -25.35 -2.08
C TRP A 108 4.08 -26.53 -1.75
N TYR A 109 3.71 -27.71 -2.23
CA TYR A 109 4.56 -28.89 -2.14
C TYR A 109 5.60 -28.87 -3.26
N ASP A 110 6.88 -28.81 -2.90
CA ASP A 110 7.99 -28.97 -3.82
C ASP A 110 8.30 -30.47 -3.96
N LYS A 111 8.13 -31.00 -5.17
CA LYS A 111 8.31 -32.42 -5.47
C LYS A 111 9.77 -32.86 -5.47
N GLU A 112 10.71 -31.94 -5.68
CA GLU A 112 12.15 -32.24 -5.76
C GLU A 112 12.71 -32.38 -4.34
N THR A 113 12.39 -31.43 -3.46
CA THR A 113 12.78 -31.46 -2.04
C THR A 113 11.86 -32.32 -1.18
N LYS A 114 10.66 -32.66 -1.69
CA LYS A 114 9.60 -33.42 -1.02
C LYS A 114 9.05 -32.75 0.24
N GLN A 115 9.01 -31.42 0.25
CA GLN A 115 8.60 -30.62 1.41
C GLN A 115 7.57 -29.55 1.01
N MET A 116 6.79 -29.10 1.99
CA MET A 116 6.04 -27.85 1.84
C MET A 116 7.02 -26.68 1.92
N VAL A 117 7.01 -25.81 0.92
CA VAL A 117 7.83 -24.61 0.87
C VAL A 117 6.97 -23.37 0.93
N TYR A 118 7.52 -22.32 1.54
CA TYR A 118 6.91 -21.01 1.64
C TYR A 118 7.41 -20.09 0.52
N CYS A 119 6.54 -19.25 -0.03
CA CYS A 119 6.80 -18.45 -1.22
C CYS A 119 8.04 -17.56 -1.15
N ALA A 120 8.33 -16.99 0.03
CA ALA A 120 9.51 -16.17 0.29
C ALA A 120 10.51 -16.84 1.23
N GLY A 121 10.23 -18.04 1.75
CA GLY A 121 11.06 -18.68 2.77
C GLY A 121 12.33 -19.28 2.19
N ASP A 122 13.48 -18.94 2.78
CA ASP A 122 14.82 -19.29 2.32
C ASP A 122 15.75 -19.62 3.49
N ASP A 123 16.08 -20.90 3.65
CA ASP A 123 16.97 -21.40 4.70
C ASP A 123 18.45 -21.11 4.45
N GLN A 124 18.82 -20.59 3.28
CA GLN A 124 20.20 -20.22 2.93
C GLN A 124 20.59 -18.83 3.42
N VAL A 125 19.62 -18.01 3.83
CA VAL A 125 19.86 -16.68 4.39
C VAL A 125 19.61 -16.66 5.89
N GLN A 126 20.23 -15.71 6.58
CA GLN A 126 20.10 -15.53 8.01
C GLN A 126 19.21 -14.32 8.33
N PRO A 127 18.49 -14.34 9.47
CA PRO A 127 17.75 -13.19 9.95
C PRO A 127 18.66 -11.99 10.23
N VAL A 128 18.17 -10.78 9.94
CA VAL A 128 18.86 -9.52 10.25
C VAL A 128 17.89 -8.60 11.00
N GLY A 129 18.26 -8.25 12.24
CA GLY A 129 17.40 -7.48 13.14
C GLY A 129 16.60 -8.31 14.15
N THR A 130 16.65 -9.64 14.05
CA THR A 130 16.10 -10.61 15.02
C THR A 130 16.97 -11.87 15.04
N THR A 131 16.75 -12.78 16.00
CA THR A 131 17.28 -14.15 15.98
C THR A 131 16.26 -15.17 15.47
N SER A 132 15.01 -14.75 15.25
CA SER A 132 13.92 -15.60 14.80
C SER A 132 14.05 -16.02 13.33
N ALA A 133 13.65 -17.25 13.03
CA ALA A 133 13.56 -17.76 11.65
C ALA A 133 12.58 -16.96 10.77
N ALA A 134 11.75 -16.09 11.35
CA ALA A 134 10.95 -15.11 10.61
C ALA A 134 11.79 -14.20 9.70
N GLY A 135 13.10 -14.06 9.95
CA GLY A 135 14.03 -13.33 9.09
C GLY A 135 14.60 -14.15 7.93
N GLN A 136 14.32 -15.44 7.80
CA GLN A 136 14.87 -16.30 6.75
C GLN A 136 14.05 -16.21 5.46
N MET A 137 14.07 -15.02 4.83
CA MET A 137 13.26 -14.72 3.66
C MET A 137 14.08 -14.12 2.51
N SER A 138 13.77 -14.50 1.27
CA SER A 138 14.38 -13.99 0.05
C SER A 138 13.45 -14.18 -1.17
N PRO A 139 13.71 -13.50 -2.30
CA PRO A 139 12.93 -13.66 -3.52
C PRO A 139 13.36 -14.87 -4.36
N HIS A 140 14.22 -15.79 -3.87
CA HIS A 140 14.89 -16.81 -4.69
C HIS A 140 13.96 -17.76 -5.47
N ARG A 141 12.68 -17.86 -5.07
CA ARG A 141 11.69 -18.70 -5.75
C ARG A 141 11.00 -17.98 -6.93
N MET A 142 11.19 -16.68 -7.05
CA MET A 142 10.69 -15.89 -8.16
C MET A 142 11.60 -16.09 -9.38
N LEU A 143 11.01 -16.42 -10.53
CA LEU A 143 11.75 -16.83 -11.73
C LEU A 143 11.96 -15.70 -12.74
N THR A 144 11.45 -14.51 -12.45
CA THR A 144 11.42 -13.39 -13.38
C THR A 144 11.65 -12.06 -12.66
N THR A 145 12.11 -11.05 -13.38
CA THR A 145 12.37 -9.72 -12.84
C THR A 145 11.08 -8.97 -12.53
N THR A 146 11.11 -8.11 -11.51
CA THR A 146 10.07 -7.10 -11.27
C THR A 146 10.35 -5.84 -12.11
N PHE A 147 9.39 -4.93 -12.23
CA PHE A 147 9.68 -3.61 -12.81
C PHE A 147 10.73 -2.84 -12.00
N ALA A 148 10.84 -3.12 -10.69
CA ALA A 148 11.85 -2.53 -9.83
C ALA A 148 13.25 -3.08 -10.16
N ASP A 149 13.35 -4.38 -10.45
CA ASP A 149 14.58 -4.98 -10.99
C ASP A 149 14.99 -4.32 -12.30
N GLU A 150 14.04 -4.10 -13.21
CA GLU A 150 14.31 -3.42 -14.47
C GLU A 150 14.72 -1.94 -14.27
N ASN A 151 14.19 -1.26 -13.25
CA ASN A 151 14.65 0.08 -12.88
C ASN A 151 16.09 0.08 -12.35
N LYS A 152 16.47 -0.90 -11.51
CA LYS A 152 17.86 -1.07 -11.06
C LYS A 152 18.80 -1.28 -12.25
N LEU A 153 18.42 -2.14 -13.20
CA LEU A 153 19.20 -2.37 -14.42
C LEU A 153 19.32 -1.09 -15.26
N PHE A 154 18.21 -0.38 -15.48
CA PHE A 154 18.17 0.86 -16.27
C PHE A 154 19.05 1.96 -15.65
N THR A 155 18.98 2.14 -14.33
CA THR A 155 19.75 3.15 -13.61
C THR A 155 21.20 2.73 -13.31
N GLN A 156 21.62 1.54 -13.78
CA GLN A 156 22.94 0.96 -13.50
C GLN A 156 23.20 0.83 -11.99
N ASN A 157 22.20 0.32 -11.26
CA ASN A 157 22.14 0.13 -9.81
C ASN A 157 22.24 1.40 -8.96
N LYS A 158 22.10 2.58 -9.57
CA LYS A 158 22.16 3.86 -8.84
C LYS A 158 20.85 4.22 -8.16
N GLY A 159 19.72 3.92 -8.81
CA GLY A 159 18.41 4.08 -8.19
C GLY A 159 18.25 3.09 -7.05
N LYS A 160 17.54 3.48 -6.00
CA LYS A 160 17.24 2.62 -4.86
C LYS A 160 15.92 1.88 -5.07
N THR A 161 15.82 0.69 -4.49
CA THR A 161 14.59 -0.10 -4.47
C THR A 161 14.38 -0.68 -3.08
N ILE A 162 13.23 -0.35 -2.48
CA ILE A 162 12.87 -0.78 -1.12
C ILE A 162 11.47 -1.36 -1.10
N GLY A 163 11.30 -2.55 -0.51
CA GLY A 163 10.00 -3.15 -0.18
C GLY A 163 9.67 -3.08 1.30
N ILE A 164 8.44 -2.73 1.66
CA ILE A 164 7.97 -2.58 3.05
C ILE A 164 6.60 -3.22 3.21
N SER A 165 6.43 -4.05 4.24
CA SER A 165 5.14 -4.65 4.59
C SER A 165 5.16 -5.27 5.98
N ILE A 166 4.03 -5.37 6.67
CA ILE A 166 3.94 -6.19 7.88
C ILE A 166 4.02 -7.71 7.60
N LYS A 167 3.93 -8.13 6.32
CA LYS A 167 4.14 -9.50 5.85
C LYS A 167 5.42 -9.59 5.03
N ASP A 168 6.29 -10.56 5.30
CA ASP A 168 7.52 -10.77 4.54
C ASP A 168 7.30 -10.81 3.01
N ARG A 169 6.38 -11.64 2.51
CA ARG A 169 6.05 -11.80 1.08
C ARG A 169 5.49 -10.53 0.45
N GLY A 170 4.88 -9.66 1.26
CA GLY A 170 4.38 -8.36 0.83
C GLY A 170 5.49 -7.32 0.65
N ALA A 171 6.66 -7.52 1.26
CA ALA A 171 7.85 -6.70 1.07
C ALA A 171 8.80 -7.31 0.02
N VAL A 172 9.10 -8.60 0.15
CA VAL A 172 10.12 -9.34 -0.63
C VAL A 172 9.75 -9.47 -2.10
N LEU A 173 8.52 -9.90 -2.42
CA LEU A 173 8.13 -10.16 -3.81
C LEU A 173 8.00 -8.88 -4.65
N PRO A 174 7.44 -7.77 -4.12
CA PRO A 174 7.48 -6.48 -4.82
C PRO A 174 8.87 -5.91 -5.05
N ALA A 175 9.76 -6.04 -4.06
CA ALA A 175 11.11 -5.50 -4.13
C ALA A 175 11.94 -6.13 -5.26
N GLY A 176 11.75 -7.43 -5.51
CA GLY A 176 12.50 -8.15 -6.55
C GLY A 176 13.89 -8.57 -6.09
N HIS A 177 14.69 -9.01 -7.05
CA HIS A 177 15.99 -9.65 -6.81
C HIS A 177 17.12 -8.67 -6.52
N SER A 178 17.02 -7.45 -7.03
CA SER A 178 18.09 -6.45 -7.02
C SER A 178 17.84 -5.30 -6.07
N ALA A 179 16.84 -5.44 -5.18
CA ALA A 179 16.49 -4.44 -4.19
C ALA A 179 17.64 -4.15 -3.23
N ASP A 180 17.76 -2.88 -2.83
CA ASP A 180 18.68 -2.45 -1.79
C ASP A 180 18.19 -2.94 -0.41
N ALA A 181 16.87 -3.06 -0.22
CA ALA A 181 16.28 -3.63 0.98
C ALA A 181 14.86 -4.17 0.77
N ALA A 182 14.50 -5.17 1.55
CA ALA A 182 13.11 -5.44 1.91
C ALA A 182 13.01 -5.53 3.43
N TYR A 183 12.02 -4.84 4.00
CA TYR A 183 11.77 -4.81 5.43
C TYR A 183 10.38 -5.36 5.75
N TRP A 184 10.31 -6.24 6.74
CA TRP A 184 9.03 -6.74 7.23
C TRP A 184 8.94 -6.74 8.75
N PHE A 185 7.71 -6.64 9.23
CA PHE A 185 7.45 -6.56 10.66
C PHE A 185 7.44 -7.96 11.30
N TYR A 186 8.43 -8.21 12.15
CA TYR A 186 8.40 -9.30 13.09
C TYR A 186 7.65 -8.83 14.34
N GLY A 187 6.44 -9.34 14.52
CA GLY A 187 5.67 -9.11 15.73
C GLY A 187 6.19 -10.01 16.84
N GLY A 188 5.28 -10.58 17.63
CA GLY A 188 5.66 -11.46 18.72
C GLY A 188 6.16 -10.66 19.90
N ASN A 189 7.33 -11.03 20.41
CA ASN A 189 7.94 -10.41 21.57
C ASN A 189 8.84 -9.20 21.24
N GLU A 190 9.12 -8.94 19.97
CA GLU A 190 10.10 -7.91 19.57
C GLU A 190 9.45 -6.63 19.02
N GLY A 191 8.42 -6.76 18.17
CA GLY A 191 7.77 -5.59 17.58
C GLY A 191 8.71 -4.78 16.68
N ALA A 192 9.50 -5.46 15.86
CA ALA A 192 10.63 -4.88 15.14
C ALA A 192 10.50 -5.07 13.62
N TRP A 193 10.97 -4.07 12.86
CA TRP A 193 11.19 -4.21 11.42
C TRP A 193 12.52 -4.91 11.17
N ILE A 194 12.47 -6.03 10.47
CA ILE A 194 13.60 -6.92 10.22
C ILE A 194 13.86 -7.09 8.72
N SER A 195 14.97 -7.73 8.37
CA SER A 195 15.34 -8.11 7.01
C SER A 195 16.11 -9.45 7.03
N SER A 196 16.80 -9.77 5.94
CA SER A 196 17.66 -10.96 5.83
C SER A 196 19.01 -10.64 5.22
N THR A 197 19.95 -11.59 5.34
CA THR A 197 21.27 -11.50 4.70
C THR A 197 21.24 -11.57 3.18
N TYR A 198 20.06 -11.78 2.57
CA TYR A 198 19.90 -11.55 1.13
C TYR A 198 20.17 -10.08 0.76
N TYR A 199 19.70 -9.15 1.59
CA TYR A 199 19.73 -7.72 1.31
C TYR A 199 20.92 -7.01 1.98
N MET A 200 21.20 -7.34 3.24
CA MET A 200 22.19 -6.63 4.04
C MET A 200 22.75 -7.50 5.16
N THR A 201 23.97 -7.23 5.63
CA THR A 201 24.54 -7.96 6.77
C THR A 201 24.12 -7.37 8.13
N GLU A 202 23.66 -6.13 8.15
CA GLU A 202 23.23 -5.42 9.35
C GLU A 202 22.18 -4.37 8.99
N LEU A 203 21.17 -4.15 9.86
CA LEU A 203 20.18 -3.10 9.66
C LEU A 203 20.87 -1.71 9.63
N PRO A 204 20.43 -0.79 8.75
CA PRO A 204 20.94 0.57 8.73
C PRO A 204 20.54 1.31 10.01
N LYS A 205 21.29 2.37 10.33
CA LYS A 205 21.12 3.13 11.57
C LYS A 205 19.68 3.63 11.76
N TRP A 206 19.03 4.11 10.71
CA TRP A 206 17.68 4.66 10.80
C TRP A 206 16.65 3.58 11.18
N VAL A 207 16.78 2.34 10.69
CA VAL A 207 15.90 1.22 11.09
C VAL A 207 16.13 0.85 12.55
N LYS A 208 17.40 0.78 13.00
CA LYS A 208 17.69 0.53 14.41
C LYS A 208 17.13 1.61 15.32
N THR A 209 17.21 2.87 14.91
CA THR A 209 16.60 3.99 15.64
C THR A 209 15.08 3.90 15.67
N PHE A 210 14.44 3.52 14.56
CA PHE A 210 13.00 3.30 14.51
C PHE A 210 12.58 2.15 15.44
N ASN A 211 13.24 0.99 15.36
CA ASN A 211 12.94 -0.17 16.20
C ASN A 211 13.21 0.07 17.69
N ALA A 212 14.17 0.94 18.04
CA ALA A 212 14.45 1.32 19.43
C ALA A 212 13.52 2.42 19.97
N SER A 213 12.63 2.96 19.13
CA SER A 213 11.63 3.94 19.55
C SER A 213 10.37 3.24 20.08
N ASP A 214 9.52 4.00 20.77
CA ASP A 214 8.23 3.50 21.26
C ASP A 214 7.14 3.49 20.18
N THR A 215 7.48 3.63 18.88
CA THR A 215 6.48 3.78 17.81
C THR A 215 5.56 2.57 17.73
N ALA A 216 6.09 1.35 17.70
CA ALA A 216 5.27 0.14 17.70
C ALA A 216 4.46 0.00 19.00
N GLU A 217 5.08 0.30 20.15
CA GLU A 217 4.42 0.24 21.46
C GLU A 217 3.25 1.22 21.56
N SER A 218 3.39 2.42 20.98
CA SER A 218 2.38 3.49 21.02
C SER A 218 1.04 3.15 20.36
N TYR A 219 1.00 2.05 19.60
CA TYR A 219 -0.21 1.52 18.99
C TYR A 219 -0.98 0.54 19.88
N PHE A 220 -0.42 0.11 21.01
CA PHE A 220 -1.16 -0.57 22.09
C PHE A 220 -1.97 0.44 22.89
N LYS A 221 -3.09 0.83 22.29
CA LYS A 221 -4.08 1.75 22.83
C LYS A 221 -5.46 1.25 22.44
N ILE A 222 -6.50 1.87 22.99
CA ILE A 222 -7.87 1.56 22.59
C ILE A 222 -8.03 1.75 21.08
N TRP A 223 -8.44 0.69 20.41
CA TRP A 223 -8.99 0.74 19.06
C TRP A 223 -10.51 0.85 19.17
N ASP A 224 -10.99 2.08 18.99
CA ASP A 224 -12.41 2.39 18.81
C ASP A 224 -12.62 2.93 17.38
N THR A 225 -13.87 2.94 16.94
CA THR A 225 -14.29 3.52 15.66
C THR A 225 -13.87 4.99 15.55
N TYR A 226 -13.39 5.39 14.37
CA TYR A 226 -12.92 6.75 14.07
C TYR A 226 -14.07 7.77 14.07
N TYR A 227 -15.24 7.37 13.55
CA TYR A 227 -16.48 8.14 13.66
C TYR A 227 -17.42 7.48 14.66
N ASP A 228 -18.55 8.13 14.96
CA ASP A 228 -19.63 7.51 15.73
C ASP A 228 -20.03 6.16 15.08
N ILE A 229 -19.99 5.09 15.86
CA ILE A 229 -20.27 3.72 15.43
C ILE A 229 -21.67 3.55 14.83
N GLU A 230 -22.64 4.38 15.22
CA GLU A 230 -24.00 4.40 14.64
C GLU A 230 -24.00 4.90 13.19
N SER A 231 -22.94 5.61 12.80
CA SER A 231 -22.79 6.12 11.45
C SER A 231 -22.19 5.11 10.46
N TYR A 232 -21.73 3.94 10.92
CA TYR A 232 -21.15 2.85 10.11
C TYR A 232 -22.26 2.04 9.45
N THR A 233 -23.05 2.71 8.61
CA THR A 233 -24.26 2.17 7.96
C THR A 233 -23.95 1.28 6.76
N GLU A 234 -22.69 1.30 6.32
CA GLU A 234 -22.13 0.54 5.22
C GLU A 234 -21.64 -0.85 5.64
N SER A 235 -21.70 -1.12 6.95
CA SER A 235 -21.33 -2.37 7.61
C SER A 235 -22.52 -3.04 8.29
N GLY A 236 -22.32 -4.29 8.70
CA GLY A 236 -23.29 -5.05 9.50
C GLY A 236 -23.39 -4.55 10.96
N ALA A 237 -24.22 -5.24 11.73
CA ALA A 237 -24.26 -5.03 13.18
C ALA A 237 -22.90 -5.39 13.81
N ASP A 238 -22.49 -4.58 14.80
CA ASP A 238 -21.22 -4.78 15.52
C ASP A 238 -21.21 -6.16 16.20
N LEU A 239 -22.19 -6.45 17.05
CA LEU A 239 -22.36 -7.80 17.60
C LEU A 239 -23.05 -8.73 16.61
N ASN A 240 -22.34 -9.77 16.17
CA ASN A 240 -22.89 -10.84 15.34
C ASN A 240 -22.23 -12.20 15.65
N ALA A 241 -22.56 -13.23 14.86
CA ALA A 241 -22.16 -14.62 15.12
C ALA A 241 -21.13 -15.18 14.12
N PHE A 242 -20.55 -14.34 13.28
CA PHE A 242 -19.69 -14.77 12.16
C PHE A 242 -18.35 -14.02 12.09
N GLU A 243 -17.98 -13.36 13.19
CA GLU A 243 -16.70 -12.71 13.42
C GLU A 243 -15.86 -13.53 14.43
N GLY A 244 -14.53 -13.50 14.26
CA GLY A 244 -13.58 -14.26 15.08
C GLY A 244 -13.17 -13.57 16.38
N GLY A 245 -12.85 -12.28 16.34
CA GLY A 245 -12.46 -11.49 17.51
C GLY A 245 -11.01 -11.68 17.97
N PHE A 246 -10.74 -11.32 19.22
CA PHE A 246 -9.43 -11.46 19.86
C PHE A 246 -9.54 -12.32 21.12
N ALA A 247 -8.51 -13.11 21.41
CA ALA A 247 -8.41 -13.80 22.69
C ALA A 247 -8.39 -12.77 23.84
N GLY A 248 -9.01 -13.10 24.98
CA GLY A 248 -9.16 -12.18 26.11
C GLY A 248 -10.39 -11.27 26.06
N LYS A 249 -11.17 -11.27 24.96
CA LYS A 249 -12.44 -10.53 24.86
C LYS A 249 -13.59 -11.46 24.48
N GLU A 250 -14.68 -11.41 25.25
CA GLU A 250 -15.83 -12.31 25.05
C GLU A 250 -16.63 -12.00 23.77
N THR A 251 -16.66 -10.75 23.33
CA THR A 251 -17.45 -10.29 22.18
C THR A 251 -16.59 -9.64 21.10
N THR A 252 -17.03 -9.77 19.85
CA THR A 252 -16.44 -9.11 18.68
C THR A 252 -17.10 -7.74 18.47
N THR A 253 -16.90 -6.84 19.43
CA THR A 253 -17.54 -5.52 19.41
C THR A 253 -16.56 -4.44 19.84
N PHE A 254 -16.63 -3.28 19.22
CA PHE A 254 -15.89 -2.11 19.67
C PHE A 254 -16.30 -1.68 21.10
N PRO A 255 -15.39 -1.04 21.87
CA PRO A 255 -13.97 -0.82 21.57
C PRO A 255 -13.07 -2.01 21.96
N TYR A 256 -11.88 -2.11 21.36
CA TYR A 256 -10.85 -3.10 21.68
C TYR A 256 -9.70 -2.45 22.45
N ASP A 257 -9.48 -2.83 23.72
CA ASP A 257 -8.30 -2.39 24.47
C ASP A 257 -7.10 -3.25 24.06
N LEU A 258 -6.26 -2.73 23.16
CA LEU A 258 -5.17 -3.51 22.59
C LEU A 258 -4.06 -3.80 23.61
N ASP A 259 -3.89 -2.97 24.64
CA ASP A 259 -2.88 -3.20 25.67
C ASP A 259 -3.29 -4.41 26.54
N GLU A 260 -4.55 -4.46 26.97
CA GLU A 260 -5.10 -5.60 27.70
C GLU A 260 -5.11 -6.90 26.88
N LEU A 261 -5.33 -6.82 25.56
CA LEU A 261 -5.38 -7.98 24.67
C LEU A 261 -4.00 -8.46 24.19
N LYS A 262 -2.93 -7.68 24.42
CA LYS A 262 -1.61 -7.92 23.84
C LYS A 262 -1.04 -9.29 24.16
N GLU A 263 -1.02 -9.69 25.43
CA GLU A 263 -0.36 -10.93 25.86
C GLU A 263 -1.04 -12.18 25.29
N GLU A 264 -2.37 -12.23 25.30
CA GLU A 264 -3.14 -13.38 24.81
C GLU A 264 -3.13 -13.52 23.28
N ASN A 265 -2.78 -12.46 22.56
CA ASN A 265 -2.78 -12.41 21.09
C ASN A 265 -1.37 -12.33 20.48
N GLY A 266 -0.36 -12.85 21.19
CA GLY A 266 1.00 -12.99 20.66
C GLY A 266 1.80 -11.70 20.65
N GLY A 267 1.56 -10.79 21.59
CA GLY A 267 2.32 -9.56 21.76
C GLY A 267 2.12 -8.59 20.59
N PHE A 268 3.23 -8.15 19.99
CA PHE A 268 3.24 -7.29 18.80
C PHE A 268 2.60 -7.92 17.56
N GLU A 269 2.34 -9.23 17.53
CA GLU A 269 1.56 -9.80 16.42
C GLU A 269 0.14 -9.22 16.35
N LEU A 270 -0.47 -8.86 17.49
CA LEU A 270 -1.83 -8.31 17.53
C LEU A 270 -1.99 -7.09 16.62
N ILE A 271 -0.98 -6.20 16.55
CA ILE A 271 -1.01 -4.98 15.74
C ILE A 271 -1.35 -5.28 14.27
N LYS A 272 -0.88 -6.40 13.72
CA LYS A 272 -1.11 -6.79 12.32
C LYS A 272 -2.59 -6.98 11.99
N ALA A 273 -3.40 -7.36 12.98
CA ALA A 273 -4.84 -7.59 12.85
C ALA A 273 -5.69 -6.40 13.32
N THR A 274 -5.11 -5.20 13.34
CA THR A 274 -5.81 -3.95 13.69
C THR A 274 -5.57 -2.89 12.62
N ALA A 275 -6.35 -1.82 12.63
CA ALA A 275 -6.12 -0.69 11.74
C ALA A 275 -4.71 -0.07 11.88
N TYR A 276 -4.10 -0.19 13.06
CA TYR A 276 -2.82 0.44 13.39
C TYR A 276 -1.60 -0.23 12.74
N GLY A 277 -1.70 -1.47 12.25
CA GLY A 277 -0.61 -2.08 11.47
C GLY A 277 -0.32 -1.32 10.18
N ASN A 278 -1.35 -0.72 9.56
CA ASN A 278 -1.19 0.15 8.39
C ASN A 278 -0.60 1.52 8.78
N SER A 279 -0.97 2.05 9.95
CA SER A 279 -0.38 3.30 10.46
C SER A 279 1.10 3.12 10.78
N LEU A 280 1.48 2.01 11.41
CA LEU A 280 2.89 1.63 11.65
C LEU A 280 3.67 1.45 10.34
N THR A 281 3.04 0.83 9.32
CA THR A 281 3.63 0.70 7.98
C THR A 281 3.89 2.06 7.34
N THR A 282 2.96 3.02 7.50
CA THR A 282 3.12 4.39 6.98
C THR A 282 4.25 5.13 7.68
N ASP A 283 4.33 5.01 9.01
CA ASP A 283 5.42 5.62 9.79
C ASP A 283 6.78 5.10 9.32
N PHE A 284 6.89 3.78 9.12
CA PHE A 284 8.12 3.16 8.65
C PHE A 284 8.44 3.52 7.18
N ALA A 285 7.45 3.63 6.31
CA ALA A 285 7.63 4.07 4.92
C ALA A 285 8.16 5.52 4.86
N ILE A 286 7.61 6.43 5.67
CA ILE A 286 8.10 7.81 5.79
C ILE A 286 9.54 7.81 6.34
N ALA A 287 9.83 7.00 7.36
CA ALA A 287 11.19 6.86 7.89
C ALA A 287 12.17 6.32 6.84
N ALA A 288 11.74 5.40 5.97
CA ALA A 288 12.56 4.89 4.87
C ALA A 288 12.86 5.96 3.82
N ILE A 289 11.85 6.76 3.41
CA ILE A 289 12.05 7.88 2.48
C ILE A 289 13.10 8.86 3.02
N GLN A 290 13.03 9.17 4.32
CA GLN A 290 14.00 10.03 5.00
C GLN A 290 15.38 9.41 5.11
N GLY A 291 15.46 8.21 5.69
CA GLY A 291 16.70 7.52 6.01
C GLY A 291 17.52 7.17 4.78
N GLU A 292 16.84 6.92 3.66
CA GLU A 292 17.47 6.53 2.40
C GLU A 292 17.55 7.66 1.38
N ASN A 293 17.02 8.85 1.70
CA ASN A 293 16.95 10.00 0.78
C ASN A 293 16.26 9.66 -0.55
N LEU A 294 15.15 8.91 -0.48
CA LEU A 294 14.44 8.50 -1.70
C LEU A 294 13.83 9.72 -2.43
N GLY A 295 14.01 9.77 -3.74
CA GLY A 295 13.49 10.82 -4.61
C GLY A 295 14.19 12.18 -4.44
N LYS A 296 15.40 12.22 -3.88
CA LYS A 296 16.15 13.47 -3.64
C LYS A 296 16.99 13.93 -4.82
N ASP A 297 17.33 13.05 -5.75
CA ASP A 297 18.05 13.38 -6.99
C ASP A 297 17.24 12.98 -8.24
N ASP A 298 17.85 13.08 -9.42
CA ASP A 298 17.18 12.82 -10.70
C ASP A 298 17.22 11.33 -11.12
N ILE A 299 17.73 10.44 -10.26
CA ILE A 299 17.78 9.01 -10.48
C ILE A 299 16.51 8.39 -9.86
N THR A 300 15.69 7.77 -10.71
CA THR A 300 14.42 7.20 -10.25
C THR A 300 14.64 6.09 -9.22
N ASP A 301 14.11 6.32 -8.03
CA ASP A 301 13.97 5.32 -6.97
C ASP A 301 12.62 4.61 -7.04
N VAL A 302 12.52 3.44 -6.41
CA VAL A 302 11.27 2.66 -6.28
C VAL A 302 11.03 2.32 -4.81
N LEU A 303 9.86 2.67 -4.30
CA LEU A 303 9.38 2.29 -2.98
C LEU A 303 8.10 1.47 -3.12
N ASN A 304 8.13 0.20 -2.72
CA ASN A 304 6.95 -0.66 -2.68
C ASN A 304 6.45 -0.79 -1.25
N VAL A 305 5.18 -0.46 -1.02
CA VAL A 305 4.53 -0.51 0.30
C VAL A 305 3.29 -1.39 0.22
N SER A 306 3.25 -2.45 1.02
CA SER A 306 2.07 -3.30 1.16
C SER A 306 1.38 -3.05 2.50
N TYR A 307 0.16 -2.52 2.41
CA TYR A 307 -0.75 -2.34 3.54
C TYR A 307 -1.51 -3.64 3.78
N SER A 308 -1.02 -4.47 4.69
CA SER A 308 -1.53 -5.84 4.84
C SER A 308 -2.51 -6.04 5.99
N SER A 309 -2.76 -5.02 6.82
CA SER A 309 -3.65 -5.17 7.98
C SER A 309 -5.12 -5.34 7.56
N THR A 310 -5.48 -4.81 6.38
CA THR A 310 -6.81 -5.01 5.77
C THR A 310 -7.13 -6.49 5.54
N ASP A 311 -6.13 -7.31 5.18
CA ASP A 311 -6.31 -8.75 5.00
C ASP A 311 -6.44 -9.48 6.35
N TYR A 312 -5.61 -9.15 7.34
CA TYR A 312 -5.73 -9.73 8.68
C TYR A 312 -7.07 -9.38 9.33
N VAL A 313 -7.49 -8.11 9.28
CA VAL A 313 -8.80 -7.65 9.77
C VAL A 313 -9.92 -8.32 8.98
N GLY A 314 -9.83 -8.35 7.65
CA GLY A 314 -10.83 -8.99 6.81
C GLY A 314 -10.95 -10.51 7.03
N HIS A 315 -9.85 -11.20 7.33
CA HIS A 315 -9.87 -12.61 7.71
C HIS A 315 -10.48 -12.85 9.09
N ASN A 316 -10.27 -11.94 10.04
CA ASN A 316 -10.77 -12.10 11.39
C ASN A 316 -12.25 -11.74 11.52
N PHE A 317 -12.67 -10.64 10.89
CA PHE A 317 -14.02 -10.07 11.07
C PHE A 317 -14.91 -10.20 9.82
N GLY A 318 -14.31 -10.43 8.64
CA GLY A 318 -15.07 -10.53 7.40
C GLY A 318 -15.39 -9.18 6.76
N VAL A 319 -15.61 -9.22 5.45
CA VAL A 319 -15.73 -8.04 4.55
C VAL A 319 -16.90 -7.09 4.82
N ASN A 320 -17.82 -7.42 5.73
CA ASN A 320 -18.98 -6.57 6.07
C ASN A 320 -18.91 -6.02 7.49
N SER A 321 -17.80 -6.22 8.22
CA SER A 321 -17.67 -5.81 9.61
C SER A 321 -17.36 -4.33 9.74
N LYS A 322 -17.67 -3.77 10.93
CA LYS A 322 -17.32 -2.39 11.27
C LYS A 322 -15.80 -2.21 11.37
N GLU A 323 -15.05 -3.24 11.76
CA GLU A 323 -13.59 -3.25 11.81
C GLU A 323 -12.95 -3.07 10.44
N VAL A 324 -13.52 -3.70 9.40
CA VAL A 324 -13.07 -3.49 8.02
C VAL A 324 -13.34 -2.05 7.62
N GLU A 325 -14.55 -1.52 7.81
CA GLU A 325 -14.86 -0.12 7.50
C GLU A 325 -13.93 0.86 8.22
N ASP A 326 -13.70 0.67 9.53
CA ASP A 326 -12.82 1.52 10.32
C ASP A 326 -11.37 1.46 9.83
N THR A 327 -10.90 0.26 9.49
CA THR A 327 -9.56 0.05 8.94
C THR A 327 -9.37 0.79 7.62
N TYR A 328 -10.37 0.81 6.73
CA TYR A 328 -10.31 1.57 5.49
C TYR A 328 -10.40 3.08 5.70
N ILE A 329 -11.20 3.55 6.65
CA ILE A 329 -11.26 4.98 7.02
C ILE A 329 -9.90 5.46 7.52
N ARG A 330 -9.24 4.66 8.37
CA ARG A 330 -7.90 4.99 8.90
C ARG A 330 -6.82 4.85 7.83
N LEU A 331 -6.90 3.84 6.95
CA LEU A 331 -6.00 3.71 5.82
C LEU A 331 -6.11 4.91 4.86
N ASP A 332 -7.30 5.47 4.63
CA ASP A 332 -7.45 6.71 3.86
C ASP A 332 -6.63 7.86 4.46
N LYS A 333 -6.61 7.97 5.79
CA LYS A 333 -5.81 8.98 6.51
C LYS A 333 -4.32 8.70 6.48
N ASP A 334 -3.93 7.43 6.53
CA ASP A 334 -2.54 7.01 6.38
C ASP A 334 -2.01 7.29 4.96
N LEU A 335 -2.82 7.04 3.93
CA LEU A 335 -2.51 7.41 2.55
C LEU A 335 -2.38 8.93 2.37
N GLU A 336 -3.33 9.70 2.91
CA GLU A 336 -3.27 11.17 2.93
C GLU A 336 -1.96 11.67 3.56
N ARG A 337 -1.55 11.08 4.69
CA ARG A 337 -0.30 11.40 5.38
C ARG A 337 0.93 11.06 4.54
N LEU A 338 0.95 9.90 3.89
CA LEU A 338 2.05 9.52 2.99
C LEU A 338 2.14 10.46 1.78
N PHE A 339 1.02 10.78 1.13
CA PHE A 339 1.01 11.64 -0.06
C PHE A 339 1.41 13.08 0.27
N ASN A 340 0.94 13.64 1.39
CA ASN A 340 1.38 14.95 1.85
C ASN A 340 2.88 14.96 2.13
N TYR A 341 3.42 13.88 2.72
CA TYR A 341 4.85 13.75 2.94
C TYR A 341 5.64 13.74 1.62
N LEU A 342 5.15 13.02 0.60
CA LEU A 342 5.74 12.98 -0.74
C LEU A 342 5.69 14.35 -1.43
N ASP A 343 4.58 15.08 -1.34
CA ASP A 343 4.45 16.43 -1.90
C ASP A 343 5.49 17.39 -1.30
N GLU A 344 5.67 17.33 0.02
CA GLU A 344 6.59 18.20 0.74
C GLU A 344 8.07 17.83 0.52
N ASN A 345 8.38 16.52 0.39
CA ASN A 345 9.76 16.04 0.48
C ASN A 345 10.33 15.53 -0.85
N VAL A 346 9.50 15.11 -1.80
CA VAL A 346 9.92 14.71 -3.15
C VAL A 346 9.52 15.79 -4.15
N GLY A 347 8.32 16.35 -3.99
CA GLY A 347 7.77 17.43 -4.81
C GLY A 347 6.58 16.96 -5.65
N ASP A 348 5.51 17.76 -5.67
CA ASP A 348 4.36 17.50 -6.54
C ASP A 348 4.78 17.44 -8.02
N GLY A 349 4.32 16.42 -8.74
CA GLY A 349 4.72 16.11 -10.12
C GLY A 349 6.08 15.41 -10.28
N GLU A 350 6.87 15.26 -9.21
CA GLU A 350 8.18 14.59 -9.21
C GLU A 350 8.11 13.10 -8.81
N TYR A 351 6.95 12.61 -8.38
CA TYR A 351 6.73 11.20 -8.06
C TYR A 351 5.48 10.64 -8.75
N THR A 352 5.43 9.32 -8.88
CA THR A 352 4.26 8.59 -9.40
C THR A 352 3.83 7.54 -8.39
N VAL A 353 2.54 7.48 -8.07
CA VAL A 353 1.96 6.42 -7.23
C VAL A 353 1.06 5.52 -8.08
N PHE A 354 1.17 4.20 -7.91
CA PHE A 354 0.09 3.28 -8.28
C PHE A 354 -0.43 2.58 -7.03
N LEU A 355 -1.74 2.33 -6.97
CA LEU A 355 -2.39 1.58 -5.89
C LEU A 355 -3.26 0.49 -6.49
N THR A 356 -3.10 -0.73 -6.00
CA THR A 356 -3.91 -1.90 -6.39
C THR A 356 -4.11 -2.84 -5.20
N SER A 357 -4.74 -3.98 -5.45
CA SER A 357 -4.78 -5.11 -4.54
C SER A 357 -4.13 -6.35 -5.14
N ASP A 358 -3.73 -7.28 -4.28
CA ASP A 358 -3.23 -8.61 -4.60
C ASP A 358 -4.35 -9.65 -4.77
N HIS A 359 -5.50 -9.44 -4.13
CA HIS A 359 -6.74 -10.19 -4.32
C HIS A 359 -7.95 -9.47 -3.69
N GLY A 360 -9.16 -9.94 -4.01
CA GLY A 360 -10.36 -9.54 -3.28
C GLY A 360 -10.64 -10.45 -2.07
N ALA A 361 -11.89 -10.42 -1.61
CA ALA A 361 -12.43 -11.38 -0.65
C ALA A 361 -13.92 -11.62 -0.90
N VAL A 362 -14.40 -12.78 -0.43
CA VAL A 362 -15.81 -13.14 -0.45
C VAL A 362 -16.48 -12.80 0.88
N ASN A 363 -17.81 -12.70 0.89
CA ASN A 363 -18.54 -12.58 2.15
C ASN A 363 -18.42 -13.88 2.97
N VAL A 364 -18.47 -13.75 4.29
CA VAL A 364 -18.52 -14.92 5.19
C VAL A 364 -19.77 -15.75 4.85
N PRO A 365 -19.67 -17.07 4.64
CA PRO A 365 -20.83 -17.87 4.20
C PRO A 365 -22.04 -17.81 5.14
N SER A 366 -21.83 -17.72 6.46
CA SER A 366 -22.90 -17.58 7.46
C SER A 366 -23.58 -16.22 7.44
N TYR A 367 -22.96 -15.17 6.90
CA TYR A 367 -23.61 -13.88 6.66
C TYR A 367 -24.63 -13.94 5.51
N LEU A 368 -24.47 -14.90 4.58
CA LEU A 368 -25.33 -15.05 3.41
C LEU A 368 -26.53 -16.00 3.63
N GLN A 369 -26.65 -16.58 4.83
CA GLN A 369 -27.75 -17.48 5.24
C GLN A 369 -28.79 -16.68 6.01
#